data_AF-A0A9P8N0D6-F1
#
_entry.id   AF-A0A9P8N0D6-F1
#
_cell.length_a   1.000
_cell.length_b   1.000
_cell.length_c   1.000
_cell.angle_alpha   90.00
_cell.angle_beta   90.00
_cell.angle_gamma   90.00
#
_symmetry.space_group_name_H-M   'P 1'
#
loop_
_entity.id
_entity.type
_entity.pdbx_description
1 polymer ?
#
loop_
_entity_poly.entity_id
_entity_poly.type
_entity_poly.pdbx_seq_one_letter_code
_entity_poly.pdbx_strand_id
1 'polypeptide(L)'
;MGLQRKFIASEGVGTGRHPPFTRLENRTWLHDRSERDVYGLLIDAYRLRVEDMYNIEGEADADSIYGGAANGLRGFKRFLERVERCPGILPPWWDAKKKECETLGMTPSQWHDLRSAVEKSDIIEQYGDS
;
A
#
# COMPACT_ATOMS: atom_id res chain seq x y z
N MET A 1 53.91 40.00 15.76
CA MET A 1 52.81 40.38 14.85
C MET A 1 53.00 39.57 13.57
N GLY A 2 52.08 38.76 13.06
CA GLY A 2 50.68 38.54 13.39
C GLY A 2 50.28 37.08 13.16
N LEU A 3 49.22 36.72 13.86
CA LEU A 3 48.56 35.42 13.92
C LEU A 3 47.50 35.36 12.81
N GLN A 4 47.43 34.29 12.02
CA GLN A 4 46.23 33.91 11.24
C GLN A 4 46.46 32.53 10.58
N ARG A 5 45.54 31.58 10.53
CA ARG A 5 44.31 31.23 11.26
C ARG A 5 44.10 29.76 10.86
N LYS A 6 43.87 28.85 11.81
CA LYS A 6 43.60 27.43 11.53
C LYS A 6 42.29 27.32 10.75
N PHE A 7 42.31 26.66 9.59
CA PHE A 7 41.09 26.18 8.95
C PHE A 7 40.63 24.94 9.72
N ILE A 8 39.52 25.07 10.45
CA ILE A 8 38.75 23.94 10.95
C ILE A 8 37.82 23.57 9.80
N ALA A 9 38.00 22.39 9.21
CA ALA A 9 37.00 21.80 8.34
C ALA A 9 35.76 21.53 9.21
N SER A 10 34.70 22.31 8.98
CA SER A 10 33.40 22.09 9.60
C SER A 10 32.90 20.71 9.16
N GLU A 11 32.54 19.87 10.13
CA GLU A 11 31.81 18.64 9.87
C GLU A 11 30.57 18.98 9.03
N GLY A 12 30.53 18.44 7.81
CA GLY A 12 29.33 18.47 7.00
C GLY A 12 28.31 17.57 7.68
N VAL A 13 27.26 18.17 8.24
CA VAL A 13 26.04 17.45 8.61
C VAL A 13 25.55 16.74 7.35
N GLY A 14 25.75 15.42 7.31
CA GLY A 14 25.19 14.56 6.29
C GLY A 14 23.68 14.55 6.42
N THR A 15 22.99 15.51 5.79
CA THR A 15 21.57 15.38 5.50
C THR A 15 21.42 14.36 4.37
N GLY A 16 21.69 13.10 4.68
CA GLY A 16 21.26 11.96 3.89
C GLY A 16 19.74 11.84 3.98
N ARG A 17 19.02 12.81 3.44
CA ARG A 17 17.61 12.65 3.11
C ARG A 17 17.61 11.60 2.00
N HIS A 18 17.43 10.34 2.39
CA HIS A 18 17.16 9.27 1.44
C HIS A 18 16.12 9.81 0.44
N PRO A 19 16.33 9.64 -0.88
CA PRO A 19 15.39 10.15 -1.86
C PRO A 19 13.99 9.63 -1.49
N PRO A 20 12.98 10.51 -1.40
CA PRO A 20 11.67 10.18 -0.80
C PRO A 20 10.95 9.02 -1.51
N PHE A 21 11.43 8.61 -2.68
CA PHE A 21 10.85 7.58 -3.52
C PHE A 21 11.76 6.36 -3.75
N THR A 22 12.94 6.27 -3.12
CA THR A 22 13.88 5.16 -3.34
C THR A 22 13.24 3.78 -3.08
N ARG A 23 12.34 3.67 -2.10
CA ARG A 23 11.63 2.40 -1.85
C ARG A 23 10.61 2.06 -2.93
N LEU A 24 10.00 3.06 -3.57
CA LEU A 24 9.11 2.84 -4.71
C LEU A 24 9.91 2.45 -5.95
N GLU A 25 11.03 3.15 -6.21
CA GLU A 25 11.97 2.83 -7.29
C GLU A 25 12.51 1.41 -7.17
N ASN A 26 12.92 1.01 -5.96
CA ASN A 26 13.44 -0.32 -5.68
C ASN A 26 12.33 -1.38 -5.53
N ARG A 27 11.06 -0.99 -5.62
CA ARG A 27 9.88 -1.84 -5.38
C ARG A 27 9.77 -2.40 -3.96
N THR A 28 10.58 -1.93 -3.01
CA THR A 28 10.63 -2.42 -1.63
C THR A 28 9.77 -1.62 -0.65
N TRP A 29 8.77 -0.88 -1.12
CA TRP A 29 7.93 -0.03 -0.27
C TRP A 29 7.10 -0.80 0.77
N LEU A 30 6.77 -2.06 0.49
CA LEU A 30 6.07 -2.94 1.45
C LEU A 30 7.02 -3.71 2.38
N HIS A 31 8.33 -3.77 2.12
CA HIS A 31 9.21 -4.80 2.69
C HIS A 31 9.47 -4.67 4.19
N ASP A 32 9.50 -3.45 4.76
CA ASP A 32 9.78 -3.24 6.20
C ASP A 32 8.50 -2.92 7.00
N ARG A 33 7.35 -3.37 6.51
CA ARG A 33 6.06 -3.18 7.18
C ARG A 33 5.65 -4.44 7.93
N SER A 34 4.81 -4.28 8.95
CA SER A 34 4.23 -5.43 9.64
C SER A 34 3.32 -6.22 8.69
N GLU A 35 3.09 -7.50 8.97
CA GLU A 35 2.15 -8.32 8.19
C GLU A 35 0.79 -7.65 8.06
N ARG A 36 0.25 -7.16 9.19
CA ARG A 36 -1.05 -6.50 9.24
C ARG A 36 -1.10 -5.25 8.37
N ASP A 37 -0.04 -4.43 8.37
CA ASP A 37 0.01 -3.22 7.53
C ASP A 37 0.02 -3.59 6.04
N VAL A 38 0.83 -4.58 5.66
CA VAL A 38 0.88 -5.04 4.26
C VAL A 38 -0.47 -5.59 3.82
N TYR A 39 -1.15 -6.38 4.66
CA TYR A 39 -2.48 -6.89 4.34
C TYR A 39 -3.48 -5.75 4.15
N GLY A 40 -3.49 -4.80 5.09
CA GLY A 40 -4.37 -3.64 5.02
C GLY A 40 -4.15 -2.81 3.76
N LEU A 41 -2.89 -2.51 3.44
CA LEU A 41 -2.52 -1.75 2.25
C LEU A 41 -2.89 -2.45 0.95
N LEU A 42 -2.74 -3.78 0.86
CA LEU A 42 -3.16 -4.54 -0.31
C LEU A 42 -4.69 -4.54 -0.47
N ILE A 43 -5.43 -4.68 0.63
CA ILE A 43 -6.89 -4.65 0.62
C ILE A 43 -7.39 -3.26 0.19
N ASP A 44 -6.86 -2.20 0.78
CA ASP A 44 -7.27 -0.83 0.47
C ASP A 44 -6.86 -0.42 -0.95
N ALA A 45 -5.69 -0.85 -1.43
CA ALA A 45 -5.28 -0.65 -2.83
C ALA A 45 -6.25 -1.32 -3.81
N TYR A 46 -6.77 -2.50 -3.46
CA TYR A 46 -7.81 -3.16 -4.25
C TYR A 46 -9.15 -2.41 -4.18
N ARG A 47 -9.61 -2.03 -2.99
CA ARG A 47 -10.88 -1.31 -2.80
C ARG A 47 -10.88 0.01 -3.56
N LEU A 48 -9.78 0.77 -3.47
CA LEU A 48 -9.61 2.02 -4.20
C LEU A 48 -9.54 1.80 -5.72
N ARG A 49 -8.82 0.77 -6.19
CA ARG A 49 -8.80 0.42 -7.61
C ARG A 49 -10.20 0.15 -8.16
N VAL A 50 -11.03 -0.59 -7.42
CA VAL A 50 -12.39 -0.94 -7.86
C VAL A 50 -13.27 0.31 -7.87
N GLU A 51 -13.14 1.18 -6.87
CA GLU A 51 -13.86 2.46 -6.86
C GLU A 51 -13.45 3.36 -8.04
N ASP A 52 -12.15 3.50 -8.31
CA ASP A 52 -11.65 4.23 -9.48
C ASP A 52 -12.19 3.64 -10.79
N MET A 53 -12.18 2.30 -10.95
CA MET A 53 -12.75 1.66 -12.15
C MET A 53 -14.22 2.02 -12.36
N TYR A 54 -15.00 2.05 -11.26
CA TYR A 54 -16.42 2.38 -11.34
C TYR A 54 -16.67 3.85 -11.63
N ASN A 55 -16.00 4.75 -10.91
CA ASN A 55 -16.28 6.19 -10.95
C ASN A 55 -15.54 6.93 -12.07
N ILE A 56 -14.36 6.47 -12.49
CA ILE A 56 -13.54 7.13 -13.52
C ILE A 56 -13.73 6.45 -14.88
N GLU A 57 -13.64 5.12 -14.93
CA GLU A 57 -13.71 4.37 -16.20
C GLU A 57 -15.14 3.95 -16.57
N GLY A 58 -16.09 4.03 -15.63
CA GLY A 58 -17.47 3.54 -15.83
C GLY A 58 -17.57 2.01 -15.92
N GLU A 59 -16.56 1.28 -15.43
CA GLU A 59 -16.47 -0.17 -15.47
C GLU A 59 -16.75 -0.78 -14.10
N ALA A 60 -17.62 -1.78 -14.04
CA ALA A 60 -17.90 -2.55 -12.83
C ALA A 60 -17.48 -4.02 -13.03
N ASP A 61 -16.43 -4.46 -12.34
CA ASP A 61 -16.03 -5.86 -12.33
C ASP A 61 -17.12 -6.71 -11.65
N ALA A 62 -17.66 -7.72 -12.34
CA ALA A 62 -18.74 -8.57 -11.84
C ALA A 62 -18.42 -9.31 -10.52
N ASP A 63 -17.14 -9.48 -10.20
CA ASP A 63 -16.68 -10.10 -8.95
C ASP A 63 -16.34 -9.07 -7.85
N SER A 64 -16.72 -7.81 -8.06
CA SER A 64 -16.65 -6.72 -7.09
C SER A 64 -18.05 -6.33 -6.59
N ILE A 65 -18.11 -5.57 -5.49
CA ILE A 65 -19.36 -5.08 -4.92
C ILE A 65 -20.12 -4.14 -5.87
N TYR A 66 -19.41 -3.39 -6.73
CA TYR A 66 -20.01 -2.52 -7.73
C TYR A 66 -20.61 -3.30 -8.90
N GLY A 67 -20.08 -4.49 -9.19
CA GLY A 67 -20.62 -5.42 -10.19
C GLY A 67 -21.73 -6.33 -9.68
N GLY A 68 -22.20 -6.13 -8.44
CA GLY A 68 -23.29 -6.90 -7.84
C GLY A 68 -22.85 -8.15 -7.06
N ALA A 69 -21.55 -8.39 -6.86
CA ALA A 69 -21.09 -9.46 -6.00
C ALA A 69 -21.40 -9.16 -4.52
N ALA A 70 -21.68 -10.21 -3.73
CA ALA A 70 -21.95 -10.06 -2.30
C ALA A 70 -20.74 -9.53 -1.48
N ASN A 71 -19.53 -9.65 -2.03
CA ASN A 71 -18.29 -9.13 -1.47
C ASN A 71 -17.20 -9.09 -2.54
N GLY A 72 -16.12 -8.36 -2.28
CA GLY A 72 -14.98 -8.22 -3.17
C GLY A 72 -13.95 -9.35 -3.14
N LEU A 73 -14.15 -10.46 -2.42
CA LEU A 73 -13.12 -11.49 -2.23
C LEU A 73 -12.62 -12.10 -3.55
N ARG A 74 -13.53 -12.34 -4.50
CA ARG A 74 -13.17 -12.93 -5.79
C ARG A 74 -12.33 -11.97 -6.63
N GLY A 75 -12.71 -10.70 -6.70
CA GLY A 75 -11.89 -9.68 -7.34
C GLY A 75 -10.56 -9.46 -6.64
N PHE A 76 -10.54 -9.48 -5.30
CA PHE A 76 -9.32 -9.34 -4.51
C PHE A 76 -8.32 -10.48 -4.74
N LYS A 77 -8.80 -11.73 -4.86
CA LYS A 77 -7.95 -12.88 -5.20
C LYS A 77 -7.23 -12.69 -6.54
N ARG A 78 -7.95 -12.23 -7.57
CA ARG A 78 -7.35 -11.92 -8.88
C ARG A 78 -6.38 -10.75 -8.81
N PHE A 79 -6.68 -9.75 -7.98
CA PHE A 79 -5.77 -8.65 -7.72
C PHE A 79 -4.45 -9.16 -7.10
N LEU A 80 -4.52 -10.00 -6.06
CA LEU A 80 -3.33 -10.61 -5.45
C LEU A 80 -2.53 -11.47 -6.44
N GLU A 81 -3.19 -12.25 -7.30
CA GLU A 81 -2.51 -12.99 -8.37
C GLU A 81 -1.72 -12.08 -9.33
N ARG A 82 -2.19 -10.85 -9.58
CA ARG A 82 -1.45 -9.86 -10.38
C ARG A 82 -0.27 -9.29 -9.60
N VAL A 83 -0.47 -8.97 -8.32
CA VAL A 83 0.60 -8.46 -7.45
C VAL A 83 1.73 -9.49 -7.28
N GLU A 84 1.39 -10.77 -7.10
CA GLU A 84 2.34 -11.89 -6.99
C GLU A 84 3.19 -12.10 -8.25
N ARG A 85 2.68 -11.69 -9.42
CA ARG A 85 3.45 -11.71 -10.69
C ARG A 85 4.42 -10.54 -10.84
N CYS A 86 4.37 -9.56 -9.94
CA CYS A 86 5.25 -8.38 -9.96
C CYS A 86 6.46 -8.62 -9.04
N PRO A 87 7.63 -9.00 -9.57
CA PRO A 87 8.78 -9.33 -8.74
C PRO A 87 9.27 -8.10 -7.95
N GLY A 88 9.58 -8.36 -6.68
CA GLY A 88 10.17 -7.38 -5.77
C GLY A 88 9.18 -6.49 -5.02
N ILE A 89 7.88 -6.51 -5.34
CA ILE A 89 6.88 -5.68 -4.63
C ILE A 89 6.57 -6.22 -3.24
N LEU A 90 6.33 -7.53 -3.15
CA LEU A 90 5.89 -8.17 -1.92
C LEU A 90 7.07 -8.52 -1.01
N PRO A 91 6.88 -8.44 0.32
CA PRO A 91 7.91 -8.88 1.27
C PRO A 91 8.26 -10.37 1.09
N PRO A 92 9.49 -10.79 1.42
CA PRO A 92 9.92 -12.19 1.26
C PRO A 92 9.07 -13.23 2.01
N TRP A 93 8.36 -12.81 3.06
CA TRP A 93 7.50 -13.67 3.86
C TRP A 93 6.08 -13.88 3.27
N TRP A 94 5.73 -13.20 2.17
CA TRP A 94 4.36 -13.16 1.63
C TRP A 94 3.76 -14.51 1.26
N ASP A 95 4.54 -15.44 0.69
CA ASP A 95 4.01 -16.65 0.05
C ASP A 95 3.17 -17.52 1.01
N ALA A 96 3.49 -17.53 2.31
CA ALA A 96 2.75 -18.27 3.31
C ALA A 96 1.51 -17.53 3.86
N LYS A 97 1.30 -16.27 3.47
CA LYS A 97 0.45 -15.30 4.17
C LYS A 97 -0.78 -14.83 3.41
N LYS A 98 -0.89 -15.18 2.13
CA LYS A 98 -2.04 -14.84 1.27
C LYS A 98 -3.40 -15.14 1.92
N LYS A 99 -3.57 -16.32 2.51
CA LYS A 99 -4.82 -16.74 3.15
C LYS A 99 -5.17 -15.91 4.39
N GLU A 100 -4.17 -15.47 5.14
CA GLU A 100 -4.37 -14.61 6.31
C GLU A 100 -4.85 -13.21 5.87
N CYS A 101 -4.26 -12.68 4.80
CA CYS A 101 -4.71 -11.43 4.18
C CYS A 101 -6.16 -11.52 3.68
N GLU A 102 -6.52 -12.60 2.98
CA GLU A 102 -7.91 -12.85 2.55
C GLU A 102 -8.87 -12.95 3.74
N THR A 103 -8.44 -13.59 4.84
CA THR A 103 -9.23 -13.73 6.07
C THR A 103 -9.46 -12.39 6.75
N LEU A 104 -8.42 -11.54 6.83
CA LEU A 104 -8.56 -10.17 7.33
C LEU A 104 -9.61 -9.42 6.50
N GLY A 105 -9.52 -9.50 5.17
CA GLY A 105 -10.45 -8.86 4.25
C GLY A 105 -11.92 -9.30 4.41
N MET A 106 -12.17 -10.48 4.98
CA MET A 106 -13.52 -11.01 5.20
C MET A 106 -13.99 -10.91 6.66
N THR A 107 -13.13 -10.43 7.56
CA THR A 107 -13.51 -10.19 8.96
C THR A 107 -14.48 -9.01 9.03
N PRO A 108 -15.69 -9.17 9.61
CA PRO A 108 -16.69 -8.11 9.66
C PRO A 108 -16.34 -6.99 10.61
N SER A 109 -16.93 -5.82 10.34
CA SER A 109 -16.93 -4.66 11.23
C SER A 109 -15.54 -4.11 11.56
N GLN A 110 -14.59 -4.29 10.65
CA GLN A 110 -13.26 -3.69 10.69
C GLN A 110 -13.01 -2.92 9.39
N TRP A 111 -12.01 -2.04 9.41
CA TRP A 111 -11.76 -1.08 8.34
C TRP A 111 -11.55 -1.70 6.96
N HIS A 112 -10.73 -2.75 6.85
CA HIS A 112 -10.36 -3.43 5.60
C HIS A 112 -11.42 -4.47 5.13
N ASP A 113 -12.71 -4.23 5.35
CA ASP A 113 -13.76 -5.19 4.99
C ASP A 113 -14.07 -5.14 3.49
N LEU A 114 -13.86 -6.25 2.79
CA LEU A 114 -14.11 -6.40 1.35
C LEU A 114 -15.60 -6.39 0.98
N ARG A 115 -16.51 -6.34 1.95
CA ARG A 115 -17.94 -6.08 1.73
C ARG A 115 -18.29 -4.59 1.64
N SER A 116 -17.33 -3.71 1.96
CA SER A 116 -17.55 -2.28 2.07
C SER A 116 -16.76 -1.51 1.00
N ALA A 117 -17.43 -0.58 0.34
CA ALA A 117 -16.78 0.40 -0.52
C ALA A 117 -15.85 1.33 0.31
N VAL A 118 -14.97 2.03 -0.38
CA VAL A 118 -14.25 3.22 0.12
C VAL A 118 -14.35 4.30 -0.93
N GLU A 119 -14.38 5.54 -0.49
CA GLU A 119 -14.00 6.69 -1.30
C GLU A 119 -12.54 7.05 -1.03
N LYS A 120 -11.94 7.79 -1.96
CA LYS A 120 -10.58 8.32 -1.78
C LYS A 120 -10.43 9.14 -0.49
N SER A 121 -11.45 9.91 -0.12
CA SER A 121 -11.47 10.68 1.13
C SER A 121 -11.36 9.79 2.37
N ASP A 122 -12.03 8.63 2.37
CA ASP A 122 -12.00 7.69 3.50
C ASP A 122 -10.58 7.13 3.70
N ILE A 123 -9.88 6.82 2.60
CA ILE A 123 -8.48 6.38 2.64
C ILE A 123 -7.58 7.49 3.21
N ILE A 124 -7.75 8.74 2.76
CA ILE A 124 -6.97 9.88 3.24
C ILE A 124 -7.17 10.08 4.75
N GLU A 125 -8.41 10.06 5.21
CA GLU A 125 -8.75 10.19 6.63
C GLU A 125 -8.13 9.05 7.47
N GLN A 126 -8.22 7.81 6.98
CA GLN A 126 -7.68 6.64 7.69
C GLN A 126 -6.17 6.70 7.90
N TYR A 127 -5.40 7.12 6.89
CA TYR A 127 -3.93 7.11 6.95
C TYR A 127 -3.32 8.44 7.42
N GLY A 128 -4.14 9.48 7.61
CA GLY A 128 -3.73 10.74 8.24
C GLY A 128 -2.80 11.60 7.39
N ASP A 129 -2.87 11.48 6.06
CA ASP A 129 -2.12 12.35 5.15
C ASP A 129 -2.91 13.67 5.00
N SER A 130 -2.51 14.69 5.75
CA SER A 130 -3.09 16.06 5.71
C SER A 130 -2.16 17.03 4.98
#